data_AF-A0AAU9JDN7-F1
#
_entry.id   AF-A0AAU9JDN7-F1
#
_cell.length_a   1.000
_cell.length_b   1.000
_cell.length_c   1.000
_cell.angle_alpha   90.00
_cell.angle_beta   90.00
_cell.angle_gamma   90.00
#
_symmetry.space_group_name_H-M   'P 1'
#
loop_
_entity.id
_entity.type
_entity.pdbx_description
1 polymer ?
#
loop_
_entity_poly.entity_id
_entity_poly.type
_entity_poly.pdbx_seq_one_letter_code
_entity_poly.pdbx_strand_id
1 'polypeptide(L)'
;MVSTRSQKNKEKKPDLSKPIKAEKVSTDKKKSQTKQVKNQAKEEKKKEKETVQNDQKTASSQVTVKNPKPKQKEPKKPAKMLGYTADQYAKYKELIQENKDKSNEALKEILRKNEQKVSGSKYELADRVADGMVLGAIPKCPNCGGGRPKFDFMKGTYYCPGYRDDVDFVNCHKTYTLDQLPRNSWVL
;
A
#
# COMPACT_ATOMS: atom_id res chain seq x y z
N MET A 1 -22.48 -71.13 -14.65
CA MET A 1 -23.45 -71.01 -13.55
C MET A 1 -22.69 -71.01 -12.23
N VAL A 2 -23.34 -70.60 -11.11
CA VAL A 2 -22.72 -70.37 -9.78
C VAL A 2 -21.71 -69.19 -9.81
N SER A 3 -21.92 -68.00 -9.23
CA SER A 3 -22.75 -67.48 -8.12
C SER A 3 -22.11 -67.53 -6.72
N THR A 4 -21.25 -66.54 -6.42
CA THR A 4 -20.84 -66.03 -5.09
C THR A 4 -20.12 -64.69 -5.28
N ARG A 5 -20.07 -63.74 -4.34
CA ARG A 5 -20.96 -63.42 -3.20
C ARG A 5 -20.72 -61.93 -2.84
N SER A 6 -21.75 -61.21 -2.43
CA SER A 6 -21.65 -59.79 -2.04
C SER A 6 -20.76 -59.57 -0.81
N GLN A 7 -19.97 -58.49 -0.82
CA GLN A 7 -19.82 -57.64 0.37
C GLN A 7 -19.67 -56.17 -0.05
N LYS A 8 -20.42 -55.29 0.62
CA LYS A 8 -20.64 -53.89 0.25
C LYS A 8 -20.58 -53.06 1.52
N ASN A 9 -19.39 -52.68 1.95
CA ASN A 9 -19.26 -51.96 3.21
C ASN A 9 -19.83 -50.53 3.10
N LYS A 10 -20.57 -50.11 4.13
CA LYS A 10 -21.35 -48.85 4.18
C LYS A 10 -21.16 -48.23 5.56
N GLU A 11 -20.26 -47.26 5.66
CA GLU A 11 -20.08 -46.44 6.86
C GLU A 11 -20.30 -44.98 6.43
N LYS A 12 -21.54 -44.50 6.46
CA LYS A 12 -22.20 -43.85 7.61
C LYS A 12 -21.52 -42.55 8.04
N LYS A 13 -21.91 -41.46 7.37
CA LYS A 13 -21.84 -40.10 7.95
C LYS A 13 -22.81 -40.01 9.14
N PRO A 14 -22.46 -39.35 10.25
CA PRO A 14 -23.42 -38.74 11.14
C PRO A 14 -23.83 -37.35 10.61
N ASP A 15 -25.11 -37.16 10.33
CA ASP A 15 -25.73 -35.83 10.20
C ASP A 15 -26.35 -35.47 11.56
N LEU A 16 -26.04 -34.28 12.07
CA LEU A 16 -26.69 -33.72 13.26
C LEU A 16 -27.12 -32.27 13.01
N SER A 17 -28.08 -32.12 12.10
CA SER A 17 -28.84 -30.90 11.90
C SER A 17 -30.12 -30.90 12.76
N LYS A 18 -30.33 -29.85 13.59
CA LYS A 18 -31.58 -29.05 13.72
C LYS A 18 -31.56 -28.02 14.87
N PRO A 19 -32.47 -27.00 14.86
CA PRO A 19 -32.22 -25.72 15.51
C PRO A 19 -33.04 -25.47 16.79
N ILE A 20 -32.66 -24.40 17.52
CA ILE A 20 -33.48 -23.77 18.55
C ILE A 20 -34.24 -22.58 17.92
N LYS A 21 -35.52 -22.43 18.27
CA LYS A 21 -36.39 -21.32 17.81
C LYS A 21 -36.31 -20.11 18.75
N ALA A 22 -36.67 -18.95 18.23
CA ALA A 22 -36.70 -17.69 18.99
C ALA A 22 -37.99 -17.51 19.81
N GLU A 23 -37.88 -16.69 20.86
CA GLU A 23 -39.00 -15.92 21.41
C GLU A 23 -38.79 -14.41 21.17
N LYS A 24 -39.90 -13.66 21.20
CA LYS A 24 -39.93 -12.19 21.12
C LYS A 24 -40.86 -11.67 22.21
N VAL A 25 -40.42 -10.66 22.97
CA VAL A 25 -41.32 -9.86 23.83
C VAL A 25 -41.00 -8.38 23.67
N SER A 26 -42.01 -7.61 23.28
CA SER A 26 -42.06 -6.13 23.33
C SER A 26 -42.51 -5.68 24.74
N THR A 27 -42.53 -4.42 25.19
CA THR A 27 -42.85 -3.16 24.50
C THR A 27 -42.53 -1.95 25.42
N ASP A 28 -42.36 -0.76 24.84
CA ASP A 28 -42.73 0.58 25.35
C ASP A 28 -42.55 1.03 26.84
N LYS A 29 -41.62 2.00 26.98
CA LYS A 29 -41.91 3.43 27.30
C LYS A 29 -42.15 3.89 28.77
N LYS A 30 -41.69 5.14 29.01
CA LYS A 30 -42.07 6.11 30.08
C LYS A 30 -41.27 6.01 31.40
N LYS A 31 -40.86 7.09 32.09
CA LYS A 31 -40.49 8.50 31.74
C LYS A 31 -39.97 9.15 33.04
N SER A 32 -39.05 10.14 32.95
CA SER A 32 -38.60 11.00 34.07
C SER A 32 -37.77 10.27 35.15
N GLN A 33 -36.90 10.89 35.96
CA GLN A 33 -36.25 12.21 36.03
C GLN A 33 -35.03 12.03 36.98
N THR A 34 -34.00 12.89 37.10
CA THR A 34 -33.78 14.26 36.62
C THR A 34 -32.26 14.56 36.55
N LYS A 35 -31.82 15.36 35.56
CA LYS A 35 -30.81 16.47 35.58
C LYS A 35 -29.48 16.35 36.37
N GLN A 36 -28.37 17.04 36.06
CA GLN A 36 -27.83 17.91 34.95
C GLN A 36 -26.28 18.00 35.25
N VAL A 37 -25.36 18.85 34.74
CA VAL A 37 -25.16 20.00 33.82
C VAL A 37 -23.62 19.99 33.54
N LYS A 38 -22.96 20.39 32.45
CA LYS A 38 -23.21 20.82 31.04
C LYS A 38 -22.00 20.26 30.24
N ASN A 39 -22.05 19.95 28.93
CA ASN A 39 -22.14 20.82 27.74
C ASN A 39 -21.02 21.89 27.66
N GLN A 40 -20.14 21.91 26.63
CA GLN A 40 -20.37 22.26 25.19
C GLN A 40 -20.77 23.74 25.00
N ALA A 41 -20.41 24.48 23.94
CA ALA A 41 -19.72 24.17 22.66
C ALA A 41 -18.95 25.44 22.17
N LYS A 42 -17.87 25.37 21.37
CA LYS A 42 -17.79 25.37 19.87
C LYS A 42 -18.12 26.72 19.16
N GLU A 43 -17.24 27.08 18.22
CA GLU A 43 -17.46 27.85 16.97
C GLU A 43 -17.31 29.41 16.88
N GLU A 44 -16.37 29.82 16.00
CA GLU A 44 -16.44 30.86 14.96
C GLU A 44 -16.48 32.42 15.20
N LYS A 45 -15.34 33.07 14.84
CA LYS A 45 -15.14 33.93 13.63
C LYS A 45 -15.32 35.47 13.70
N LYS A 46 -14.30 36.18 13.13
CA LYS A 46 -14.36 37.39 12.25
C LYS A 46 -13.90 38.79 12.77
N LYS A 47 -12.72 39.23 12.28
CA LYS A 47 -12.23 40.62 12.03
C LYS A 47 -12.19 41.59 13.27
N GLU A 48 -11.51 42.74 13.26
CA GLU A 48 -10.92 43.56 12.17
C GLU A 48 -9.56 44.23 12.56
N LYS A 49 -9.15 45.30 11.83
CA LYS A 49 -7.91 46.11 11.96
C LYS A 49 -7.97 47.00 13.25
N GLU A 50 -6.98 47.81 13.67
CA GLU A 50 -5.90 48.52 12.95
C GLU A 50 -4.87 49.20 13.92
N THR A 51 -3.61 49.44 13.49
CA THR A 51 -2.67 50.56 13.91
C THR A 51 -2.26 50.78 15.40
N VAL A 52 -1.10 51.35 15.79
CA VAL A 52 0.21 51.67 15.15
C VAL A 52 1.30 52.02 16.22
N GLN A 53 2.60 52.03 15.85
CA GLN A 53 3.76 52.66 16.55
C GLN A 53 4.17 52.07 17.94
N ASN A 54 5.37 52.33 18.50
CA ASN A 54 6.54 53.15 18.12
C ASN A 54 7.86 52.44 18.60
N ASP A 55 8.94 52.49 17.81
CA ASP A 55 10.38 52.73 18.12
C ASP A 55 11.11 52.13 19.37
N GLN A 56 12.46 51.97 19.45
CA GLN A 56 13.60 52.28 18.54
C GLN A 56 14.88 51.48 18.88
N LYS A 57 15.83 51.39 17.92
CA LYS A 57 17.32 51.17 18.08
C LYS A 57 17.78 49.82 18.70
N THR A 58 18.98 49.23 18.49
CA THR A 58 20.15 49.38 17.57
C THR A 58 20.96 48.04 17.62
N ALA A 59 21.92 47.68 16.76
CA ALA A 59 22.55 48.25 15.57
C ALA A 59 22.89 47.10 14.56
N SER A 60 22.90 47.31 13.24
CA SER A 60 24.01 47.79 12.39
C SER A 60 25.26 46.90 12.26
N SER A 61 25.25 45.99 11.28
CA SER A 61 26.37 45.55 10.38
C SER A 61 25.80 44.43 9.47
N GLN A 62 25.79 44.49 8.13
CA GLN A 62 26.91 44.54 7.16
C GLN A 62 27.90 43.38 7.37
N VAL A 63 28.26 42.51 6.41
CA VAL A 63 27.99 42.32 4.95
C VAL A 63 27.93 40.79 4.70
N THR A 64 27.52 40.16 3.58
CA THR A 64 27.85 40.40 2.17
C THR A 64 26.92 39.56 1.28
N VAL A 65 26.62 39.99 0.03
CA VAL A 65 25.95 39.13 -0.96
C VAL A 65 26.93 38.12 -1.57
N LYS A 66 26.59 36.83 -1.59
CA LYS A 66 27.24 35.80 -2.43
C LYS A 66 26.22 34.97 -3.19
N ASN A 67 25.89 35.44 -4.39
CA ASN A 67 24.99 34.79 -5.35
C ASN A 67 25.62 33.49 -5.90
N PRO A 68 25.04 32.29 -5.69
CA PRO A 68 25.57 31.05 -6.25
C PRO A 68 25.25 30.95 -7.75
N LYS A 69 26.21 31.37 -8.58
CA LYS A 69 26.19 31.29 -10.06
C LYS A 69 25.58 29.95 -10.55
N PRO A 70 24.57 29.99 -11.43
CA PRO A 70 23.90 28.77 -11.89
C PRO A 70 24.88 27.89 -12.68
N LYS A 71 25.30 26.76 -12.08
CA LYS A 71 26.06 25.74 -12.80
C LYS A 71 25.13 25.09 -13.83
N GLN A 72 25.38 25.38 -15.10
CA GLN A 72 24.83 24.65 -16.23
C GLN A 72 25.09 23.15 -15.99
N LYS A 73 24.01 22.36 -15.91
CA LYS A 73 24.14 20.90 -15.89
C LYS A 73 24.26 20.46 -17.33
N GLU A 74 25.46 20.02 -17.70
CA GLU A 74 25.69 19.31 -18.97
C GLU A 74 24.66 18.18 -19.13
N PRO A 75 24.23 17.85 -20.36
CA PRO A 75 23.28 16.77 -20.61
C PRO A 75 23.92 15.44 -20.25
N LYS A 76 23.76 15.03 -18.99
CA LYS A 76 24.20 13.72 -18.50
C LYS A 76 23.57 12.65 -19.38
N LYS A 77 24.43 11.88 -20.07
CA LYS A 77 24.04 10.66 -20.79
C LYS A 77 23.06 9.88 -19.90
N PRO A 78 21.92 9.41 -20.42
CA PRO A 78 20.88 8.79 -19.59
C PRO A 78 21.52 7.69 -18.75
N ALA A 79 21.38 7.78 -17.43
CA ALA A 79 21.94 6.80 -16.52
C ALA A 79 21.38 5.43 -16.92
N LYS A 80 22.27 4.45 -17.17
CA LYS A 80 21.88 3.11 -17.60
C LYS A 80 20.90 2.55 -16.57
N MET A 81 19.66 2.35 -16.97
CA MET A 81 18.58 1.82 -16.11
C MET A 81 18.85 0.34 -15.86
N LEU A 82 19.61 0.01 -14.82
CA LEU A 82 20.07 -1.37 -14.59
C LEU A 82 18.92 -2.36 -14.34
N GLY A 83 17.73 -1.88 -13.96
CA GLY A 83 16.55 -2.70 -13.74
C GLY A 83 15.68 -2.98 -14.98
N TYR A 84 15.97 -2.41 -16.16
CA TYR A 84 15.12 -2.54 -17.36
C TYR A 84 15.96 -2.53 -18.66
N THR A 85 15.65 -3.43 -19.60
CA THR A 85 16.06 -3.24 -21.01
C THR A 85 15.25 -2.10 -21.66
N ALA A 86 15.71 -1.62 -22.82
CA ALA A 86 15.03 -0.54 -23.55
C ALA A 86 13.57 -0.90 -23.90
N ASP A 87 13.34 -2.11 -24.40
CA ASP A 87 12.03 -2.58 -24.84
C ASP A 87 11.09 -2.84 -23.65
N GLN A 88 11.61 -3.39 -22.56
CA GLN A 88 10.89 -3.53 -21.30
C GLN A 88 10.47 -2.15 -20.75
N TYR A 89 11.34 -1.15 -20.81
CA TYR A 89 11.05 0.21 -20.35
C TYR A 89 10.03 0.94 -21.24
N ALA A 90 10.01 0.65 -22.55
CA ALA A 90 8.96 1.13 -23.46
C ALA A 90 7.60 0.52 -23.07
N LYS A 91 7.51 -0.81 -22.98
CA LYS A 91 6.30 -1.54 -22.58
C LYS A 91 5.77 -1.11 -21.21
N TYR A 92 6.67 -0.88 -20.24
CA TYR A 92 6.32 -0.35 -18.91
C TYR A 92 5.63 1.02 -18.99
N LYS A 93 6.09 1.93 -19.86
CA LYS A 93 5.44 3.24 -20.07
C LYS A 93 4.04 3.12 -20.66
N GLU A 94 3.86 2.25 -21.66
CA GLU A 94 2.57 2.00 -22.30
C GLU A 94 1.57 1.44 -21.30
N LEU A 95 1.97 0.40 -20.56
CA LEU A 95 1.19 -0.20 -19.49
C LEU A 95 0.88 0.77 -18.34
N ILE A 96 1.75 1.75 -18.05
CA ILE A 96 1.44 2.82 -17.09
C ILE A 96 0.30 3.71 -17.56
N GLN A 97 0.12 3.93 -18.88
CA GLN A 97 -1.04 4.68 -19.37
C GLN A 97 -2.31 3.83 -19.30
N GLU A 98 -2.28 2.61 -19.84
CA GLU A 98 -3.42 1.67 -19.81
C GLU A 98 -3.94 1.41 -18.37
N ASN A 99 -3.03 1.26 -17.42
CA ASN A 99 -3.39 1.05 -16.01
C ASN A 99 -3.84 2.33 -15.29
N LYS A 100 -3.70 3.54 -15.86
CA LYS A 100 -4.31 4.77 -15.30
C LYS A 100 -5.80 4.86 -15.57
N ASP A 101 -6.33 4.20 -16.58
CA ASP A 101 -7.77 4.28 -16.87
C ASP A 101 -8.59 3.33 -15.98
N LYS A 102 -8.00 2.19 -15.59
CA LYS A 102 -8.60 1.17 -14.72
C LYS A 102 -8.99 1.71 -13.33
N SER A 103 -9.99 1.09 -12.71
CA SER A 103 -10.46 1.49 -11.36
C SER A 103 -9.41 1.19 -10.29
N ASN A 104 -9.45 1.92 -9.17
CA ASN A 104 -8.52 1.69 -8.05
C ASN A 104 -8.69 0.28 -7.45
N GLU A 105 -9.89 -0.28 -7.53
CA GLU A 105 -10.23 -1.61 -7.01
C GLU A 105 -9.74 -2.73 -7.93
N ALA A 106 -9.90 -2.58 -9.26
CA ALA A 106 -9.36 -3.52 -10.24
C ALA A 106 -7.81 -3.60 -10.15
N LEU A 107 -7.14 -2.45 -10.03
CA LEU A 107 -5.68 -2.43 -9.80
C LEU A 107 -5.29 -3.15 -8.50
N LYS A 108 -6.05 -2.96 -7.41
CA LYS A 108 -5.84 -3.68 -6.16
C LYS A 108 -6.09 -5.18 -6.31
N GLU A 109 -7.07 -5.61 -7.09
CA GLU A 109 -7.38 -7.02 -7.31
C GLU A 109 -6.28 -7.74 -8.11
N ILE A 110 -5.81 -7.15 -9.21
CA ILE A 110 -4.64 -7.65 -9.96
C ILE A 110 -3.42 -7.76 -9.02
N LEU A 111 -3.19 -6.74 -8.17
CA LEU A 111 -2.12 -6.79 -7.17
C LEU A 111 -2.35 -7.85 -6.07
N ARG A 112 -3.59 -8.20 -5.70
CA ARG A 112 -3.87 -9.31 -4.77
C ARG A 112 -3.53 -10.66 -5.38
N LYS A 113 -3.95 -10.92 -6.63
CA LYS A 113 -3.65 -12.18 -7.37
C LYS A 113 -2.17 -12.49 -7.40
N ASN A 114 -1.33 -11.47 -7.60
CA ASN A 114 0.12 -11.58 -7.69
C ASN A 114 0.86 -11.50 -6.34
N GLU A 115 0.14 -11.58 -5.21
CA GLU A 115 0.66 -11.32 -3.86
C GLU A 115 1.49 -10.03 -3.76
N GLN A 116 1.00 -8.88 -4.24
CA GLN A 116 1.73 -7.60 -4.23
C GLN A 116 1.18 -6.57 -3.22
N LYS A 117 1.89 -5.45 -3.05
CA LYS A 117 1.47 -4.37 -2.13
C LYS A 117 0.31 -3.55 -2.71
N VAL A 118 -0.88 -3.75 -2.14
CA VAL A 118 -2.15 -3.09 -2.52
C VAL A 118 -2.39 -1.69 -1.93
N SER A 119 -1.46 -1.14 -1.14
CA SER A 119 -1.61 0.17 -0.49
C SER A 119 -0.72 1.26 -1.12
N GLY A 120 -1.33 2.42 -1.40
CA GLY A 120 -0.74 3.56 -2.10
C GLY A 120 -1.79 4.36 -2.86
N SER A 121 -1.36 5.42 -3.52
CA SER A 121 -2.13 6.20 -4.51
C SER A 121 -2.48 5.38 -5.76
N LYS A 122 -3.45 5.82 -6.57
CA LYS A 122 -3.80 5.15 -7.84
C LYS A 122 -2.58 5.02 -8.78
N TYR A 123 -1.72 6.04 -8.82
CA TYR A 123 -0.50 6.02 -9.63
C TYR A 123 0.50 4.95 -9.18
N GLU A 124 0.76 4.81 -7.87
CA GLU A 124 1.61 3.73 -7.33
C GLU A 124 1.07 2.32 -7.59
N LEU A 125 -0.26 2.16 -7.70
CA LEU A 125 -0.87 0.87 -7.99
C LEU A 125 -0.72 0.53 -9.49
N ALA A 126 -0.96 1.50 -10.37
CA ALA A 126 -0.73 1.36 -11.81
C ALA A 126 0.75 1.10 -12.15
N ASP A 127 1.67 1.79 -11.48
CA ASP A 127 3.13 1.60 -11.56
C ASP A 127 3.55 0.16 -11.22
N ARG A 128 3.08 -0.39 -10.09
CA ARG A 128 3.36 -1.78 -9.68
C ARG A 128 2.72 -2.82 -10.58
N VAL A 129 1.55 -2.55 -11.15
CA VAL A 129 0.92 -3.43 -12.14
C VAL A 129 1.73 -3.42 -13.43
N ALA A 130 2.23 -2.27 -13.89
CA ALA A 130 3.06 -2.18 -15.09
C ALA A 130 4.44 -2.85 -14.90
N ASP A 131 5.15 -2.57 -13.79
CA ASP A 131 6.42 -3.23 -13.43
C ASP A 131 6.23 -4.77 -13.35
N GLY A 132 5.13 -5.21 -12.73
CA GLY A 132 4.75 -6.63 -12.64
C GLY A 132 4.43 -7.29 -14.00
N MET A 133 3.69 -6.61 -14.87
CA MET A 133 3.34 -7.09 -16.22
C MET A 133 4.53 -7.12 -17.20
N VAL A 134 5.65 -6.47 -16.86
CA VAL A 134 6.87 -6.44 -17.67
C VAL A 134 7.95 -7.39 -17.15
N LEU A 135 8.16 -7.43 -15.83
CA LEU A 135 9.27 -8.17 -15.20
C LEU A 135 8.82 -9.39 -14.37
N GLY A 136 7.52 -9.54 -14.09
CA GLY A 136 6.98 -10.56 -13.18
C GLY A 136 6.72 -10.05 -11.76
N ALA A 137 6.03 -10.84 -10.95
CA ALA A 137 5.68 -10.50 -9.57
C ALA A 137 6.90 -10.62 -8.64
N ILE A 138 7.15 -9.61 -7.81
CA ILE A 138 8.26 -9.63 -6.83
C ILE A 138 7.90 -10.62 -5.70
N PRO A 139 8.72 -11.64 -5.42
CA PRO A 139 8.43 -12.63 -4.38
C PRO A 139 8.58 -12.03 -2.97
N LYS A 140 8.14 -12.81 -1.98
CA LYS A 140 8.42 -12.55 -0.56
C LYS A 140 9.93 -12.62 -0.29
N CYS A 141 10.39 -11.85 0.69
CA CYS A 141 11.80 -11.77 1.08
C CYS A 141 12.28 -13.11 1.69
N PRO A 142 13.22 -13.84 1.07
CA PRO A 142 13.62 -15.17 1.55
C PRO A 142 14.28 -15.15 2.94
N ASN A 143 14.80 -13.99 3.37
CA ASN A 143 15.43 -13.86 4.68
C ASN A 143 14.45 -13.68 5.86
N CYS A 144 13.25 -13.16 5.65
CA CYS A 144 12.30 -12.88 6.74
C CYS A 144 10.86 -13.35 6.49
N GLY A 145 10.60 -14.08 5.39
CA GLY A 145 9.30 -14.72 5.12
C GLY A 145 8.16 -13.77 4.73
N GLY A 146 7.83 -12.78 5.57
CA GLY A 146 6.75 -11.81 5.33
C GLY A 146 7.17 -10.54 4.59
N GLY A 147 8.47 -10.24 4.52
CA GLY A 147 9.01 -9.02 3.90
C GLY A 147 8.63 -8.88 2.43
N ARG A 148 8.29 -7.65 2.00
CA ARG A 148 7.99 -7.33 0.59
C ARG A 148 9.05 -6.39 0.01
N PRO A 149 10.04 -6.89 -0.74
CA PRO A 149 11.13 -6.06 -1.26
C PRO A 149 10.64 -4.98 -2.23
N LYS A 150 11.23 -3.79 -2.16
CA LYS A 150 11.01 -2.67 -3.09
C LYS A 150 12.06 -2.73 -4.18
N PHE A 151 11.68 -2.64 -5.45
CA PHE A 151 12.61 -2.56 -6.56
C PHE A 151 13.13 -1.13 -6.76
N ASP A 152 14.44 -0.97 -6.92
CA ASP A 152 15.09 0.25 -7.40
C ASP A 152 15.54 0.01 -8.86
N PHE A 153 14.76 0.55 -9.79
CA PHE A 153 14.98 0.37 -11.22
C PHE A 153 16.22 1.10 -11.77
N MET A 154 16.72 2.11 -11.06
CA MET A 154 17.96 2.81 -11.44
C MET A 154 19.17 1.94 -11.14
N LYS A 155 19.15 1.24 -9.99
CA LYS A 155 20.26 0.39 -9.52
C LYS A 155 20.17 -1.07 -9.98
N GLY A 156 18.98 -1.58 -10.30
CA GLY A 156 18.77 -3.01 -10.52
C GLY A 156 18.89 -3.80 -9.21
N THR A 157 18.31 -3.28 -8.12
CA THR A 157 18.40 -3.90 -6.78
C THR A 157 17.07 -3.88 -6.05
N TYR A 158 16.77 -4.94 -5.30
CA TYR A 158 15.63 -4.98 -4.38
C TYR A 158 16.07 -4.68 -2.95
N TYR A 159 15.34 -3.84 -2.21
CA TYR A 159 15.58 -3.54 -0.80
C TYR A 159 14.38 -3.98 0.05
N CYS A 160 14.60 -4.84 1.04
CA CYS A 160 13.55 -5.30 1.96
C CYS A 160 13.45 -4.38 3.20
N PRO A 161 12.36 -3.62 3.38
CA PRO A 161 12.20 -2.79 4.58
C PRO A 161 11.92 -3.61 5.85
N GLY A 162 11.43 -4.85 5.72
CA GLY A 162 10.79 -5.61 6.80
C GLY A 162 9.31 -5.88 6.51
N TYR A 163 8.58 -6.33 7.53
CA TYR A 163 7.12 -6.46 7.55
C TYR A 163 6.58 -6.32 8.99
N ARG A 164 5.26 -6.26 9.16
CA ARG A 164 4.63 -6.29 10.50
C ARG A 164 4.06 -7.68 10.76
N ASP A 165 4.44 -8.25 11.90
CA ASP A 165 4.07 -9.57 12.40
C ASP A 165 3.17 -9.33 13.62
N ASP A 166 1.85 -9.47 13.40
CA ASP A 166 0.75 -9.06 14.30
C ASP A 166 0.92 -7.66 14.96
N VAL A 167 1.62 -7.60 16.09
CA VAL A 167 1.88 -6.38 16.88
C VAL A 167 3.21 -5.70 16.54
N ASP A 168 4.26 -6.45 16.20
CA ASP A 168 5.64 -5.97 16.09
C ASP A 168 6.12 -5.79 14.65
N PHE A 169 7.09 -4.90 14.43
CA PHE A 169 7.69 -4.70 13.12
C PHE A 169 9.04 -5.43 12.98
N VAL A 170 9.07 -6.46 12.14
CA VAL A 170 10.26 -7.25 11.84
C VAL A 170 11.10 -6.52 10.80
N ASN A 171 12.04 -5.69 11.28
CA ASN A 171 13.11 -5.09 10.48
C ASN A 171 13.93 -6.17 9.74
N CYS A 172 14.35 -5.88 8.50
CA CYS A 172 15.10 -6.85 7.68
C CYS A 172 16.29 -6.23 6.94
N HIS A 173 16.09 -5.07 6.29
CA HIS A 173 17.11 -4.25 5.63
C HIS A 173 17.98 -4.91 4.54
N LYS A 174 17.84 -6.22 4.27
CA LYS A 174 18.61 -6.91 3.21
C LYS A 174 18.31 -6.34 1.83
N THR A 175 19.37 -6.27 1.02
CA THR A 175 19.35 -5.89 -0.39
C THR A 175 19.71 -7.11 -1.25
N TYR A 176 19.10 -7.22 -2.43
CA TYR A 176 19.33 -8.31 -3.40
C TYR A 176 19.56 -7.76 -4.81
N THR A 177 20.33 -8.45 -5.65
CA THR A 177 20.38 -8.21 -7.11
C THR A 177 19.17 -8.82 -7.83
N LEU A 178 19.07 -8.66 -9.15
CA LEU A 178 18.06 -9.33 -9.99
C LEU A 178 18.12 -10.86 -9.84
N ASP A 179 19.32 -11.43 -9.88
CA ASP A 179 19.58 -12.87 -9.93
C ASP A 179 19.33 -13.56 -8.59
N GLN A 180 19.56 -12.82 -7.49
CA GLN A 180 19.34 -13.29 -6.12
C GLN A 180 17.86 -13.31 -5.70
N LEU A 181 16.99 -12.63 -6.46
CA LEU A 181 15.56 -12.56 -6.19
C LEU A 181 14.76 -12.66 -7.50
N PRO A 182 14.75 -13.85 -8.14
CA PRO A 182 14.00 -14.07 -9.38
C PRO A 182 12.51 -13.77 -9.16
N ARG A 183 11.89 -13.11 -10.14
CA ARG A 183 10.47 -12.76 -10.11
C ARG A 183 9.59 -13.95 -10.52
N ASN A 184 8.43 -14.05 -9.89
CA ASN A 184 7.41 -15.05 -10.23
C ASN A 184 6.66 -14.64 -11.50
N SER A 185 6.08 -15.60 -12.23
CA SER A 185 5.18 -15.34 -13.36
C SER A 185 4.00 -14.43 -12.95
N TRP A 186 3.65 -13.46 -13.80
CA TRP A 186 2.53 -12.55 -13.56
C TRP A 186 1.19 -13.18 -13.98
N VAL A 187 0.15 -12.94 -13.17
CA VAL A 187 -1.23 -13.41 -13.37
C VAL A 187 -2.15 -12.20 -13.56
N LEU A 188 -3.16 -12.30 -14.43
CA LEU A 188 -4.11 -11.21 -14.71
C LEU A 188 -5.48 -11.43 -14.05
#